data_AF-A0A2I0A5A8-F1
#
_entry.id   AF-A0A2I0A5A8-F1
#
_cell.length_a   1.000
_cell.length_b   1.000
_cell.length_c   1.000
_cell.angle_alpha   90.00
_cell.angle_beta   90.00
_cell.angle_gamma   90.00
#
_symmetry.space_group_name_H-M   'P 1'
#
loop_
_entity.id
_entity.type
_entity.pdbx_description
1 polymer ?
#
loop_
_entity_poly.entity_id
_entity_poly.type
_entity_poly.pdbx_seq_one_letter_code
_entity_poly.pdbx_strand_id
1 'polypeptide(L)'
;MVGEREAPSLVKLCIETAIANLRYLGAVGGVGEHLLQEILPHCTADQLMHIEKLSEDSDLSSVTNDLWKRFYRQQFGEDSEKLVIRRMEKNKVFFKWRHLYEVRSFVLNIS
;
A
#
# COMPACT_ATOMS: atom_id res chain seq x y z
N MET A 1 -32.47 22.90 -3.24
CA MET A 1 -32.67 21.97 -2.10
C MET A 1 -31.30 21.62 -1.57
N VAL A 2 -30.85 22.31 -0.52
CA VAL A 2 -29.61 21.97 0.17
C VAL A 2 -29.97 20.81 1.09
N GLY A 3 -29.53 19.59 0.75
CA GLY A 3 -29.75 18.42 1.61
C GLY A 3 -29.18 18.69 3.00
N GLU A 4 -29.91 18.31 4.03
CA GLU A 4 -29.44 18.36 5.42
C GLU A 4 -28.06 17.70 5.48
N ARG A 5 -27.05 18.49 5.86
CA ARG A 5 -25.70 17.97 6.06
C ARG A 5 -25.72 17.14 7.33
N GLU A 6 -25.98 15.86 7.19
CA GLU A 6 -25.84 14.90 8.28
C GLU A 6 -24.39 14.93 8.77
N ALA A 7 -24.21 15.03 10.09
CA ALA A 7 -22.88 15.06 10.67
C ALA A 7 -22.16 13.74 10.36
N PRO A 8 -20.89 13.78 9.91
CA PRO A 8 -20.12 12.57 9.64
C PRO A 8 -19.95 11.74 10.91
N SER A 9 -19.90 10.42 10.76
CA SER A 9 -19.62 9.51 11.87
C SER A 9 -18.19 9.71 12.41
N LEU A 10 -17.96 9.31 13.66
CA LEU A 10 -16.62 9.34 14.24
C LEU A 10 -15.62 8.51 13.43
N VAL A 11 -16.05 7.35 12.92
CA VAL A 11 -15.21 6.50 12.07
C VAL A 11 -14.77 7.26 10.82
N LYS A 12 -15.72 7.92 10.14
CA LYS A 12 -15.43 8.71 8.94
C LYS A 12 -14.47 9.86 9.24
N LEU A 13 -14.70 10.60 10.33
CA LEU A 13 -13.79 11.67 10.77
C LEU A 13 -12.37 11.15 11.06
N CYS A 14 -12.24 9.98 11.67
CA CYS A 14 -10.95 9.36 11.95
C CYS A 14 -10.23 8.94 10.65
N ILE A 15 -10.94 8.36 9.69
CA ILE A 15 -10.37 7.97 8.38
C ILE A 15 -9.87 9.22 7.64
N GLU A 16 -10.71 10.25 7.53
CA GLU A 16 -10.35 11.51 6.87
C GLU A 16 -9.14 12.18 7.54
N THR A 17 -9.11 12.17 8.88
CA THR A 17 -7.98 12.71 9.65
C THR A 17 -6.71 11.91 9.44
N ALA A 18 -6.79 10.57 9.40
CA ALA A 18 -5.65 9.70 9.15
C ALA A 18 -5.07 9.92 7.75
N ILE A 19 -5.94 10.02 6.73
CA ILE A 19 -5.53 10.32 5.34
C ILE A 19 -4.85 11.69 5.24
N ALA A 20 -5.38 12.71 5.91
CA ALA A 20 -4.77 14.05 5.92
C ALA A 20 -3.38 14.08 6.59
N ASN A 21 -3.10 13.12 7.46
CA ASN A 21 -1.92 13.08 8.33
C ASN A 21 -1.04 11.84 8.12
N LEU A 22 -1.09 11.20 6.94
CA LEU A 22 -0.36 9.95 6.64
C LEU A 22 1.14 10.00 6.93
N ARG A 23 1.77 11.18 6.82
CA ARG A 23 3.19 11.39 7.14
C ARG A 23 3.55 11.10 8.61
N TYR A 24 2.55 11.08 9.49
CA TYR A 24 2.70 10.82 10.93
C TYR A 24 2.16 9.44 11.32
N LEU A 25 1.67 8.65 10.36
CA LEU A 25 1.14 7.32 10.63
C LEU A 25 2.31 6.40 11.04
N GLY A 26 2.23 5.86 12.25
CA GLY A 26 3.22 4.94 12.82
C GLY A 26 2.87 3.48 12.57
N ALA A 27 3.21 2.62 13.53
CA ALA A 27 2.83 1.22 13.52
C ALA A 27 1.29 1.08 13.55
N VAL A 28 0.75 0.21 12.68
CA VAL A 28 -0.70 -0.04 12.55
C VAL A 28 -1.09 -1.46 12.90
N GLY A 29 -0.19 -2.22 13.54
CA GLY A 29 -0.48 -3.53 14.10
C GLY A 29 -1.61 -3.47 15.11
N GLY A 30 -2.78 -3.99 14.76
CA GLY A 30 -3.99 -3.95 15.59
C GLY A 30 -5.09 -2.99 15.10
N VAL A 31 -4.84 -2.20 14.05
CA VAL A 31 -5.91 -1.47 13.36
C VAL A 31 -6.71 -2.46 12.52
N GLY A 32 -8.04 -2.34 12.58
CA GLY A 32 -8.94 -3.21 11.81
C GLY A 32 -8.67 -3.13 10.30
N GLU A 33 -8.65 -4.29 9.64
CA GLU A 33 -8.30 -4.40 8.22
C GLU A 33 -9.14 -3.49 7.31
N HIS A 34 -10.44 -3.39 7.57
CA HIS A 34 -11.36 -2.52 6.83
C HIS A 34 -10.95 -1.03 6.88
N LEU A 35 -10.42 -0.54 8.01
CA LEU A 35 -9.94 0.83 8.12
C LEU A 35 -8.64 1.01 7.33
N LEU A 36 -7.75 0.02 7.38
CA LEU A 36 -6.50 0.06 6.61
C LEU A 36 -6.76 0.02 5.10
N GLN A 37 -7.77 -0.72 4.66
CA GLN A 37 -8.21 -0.73 3.27
C GLN A 37 -8.74 0.62 2.79
N GLU A 38 -9.25 1.47 3.68
CA GLU A 38 -9.66 2.83 3.34
C GLU A 38 -8.50 3.84 3.44
N ILE A 39 -7.58 3.68 4.39
CA ILE A 39 -6.52 4.67 4.67
C ILE A 39 -5.29 4.46 3.78
N LEU A 40 -4.76 3.23 3.73
CA LEU A 40 -3.48 2.92 3.07
C LEU A 40 -3.44 3.16 1.55
N PRO A 41 -4.55 3.07 0.78
CA PRO A 41 -4.51 3.40 -0.65
C PRO A 41 -4.13 4.84 -0.96
N HIS A 42 -4.22 5.76 0.01
CA HIS A 42 -3.82 7.15 -0.12
C HIS A 42 -2.33 7.40 0.17
N CYS A 43 -1.60 6.38 0.63
CA CYS A 43 -0.16 6.48 0.85
C CYS A 43 0.61 6.59 -0.47
N THR A 44 1.77 7.25 -0.41
CA THR A 44 2.85 7.04 -1.37
C THR A 44 3.58 5.73 -1.08
N ALA A 45 4.41 5.25 -2.02
CA ALA A 45 5.24 4.07 -1.81
C ALA A 45 6.16 4.22 -0.58
N ASP A 46 6.80 5.39 -0.41
CA ASP A 46 7.67 5.67 0.74
C ASP A 46 6.92 5.66 2.07
N GLN A 47 5.71 6.22 2.10
CA GLN A 47 4.86 6.21 3.29
C GLN A 47 4.45 4.78 3.65
N LEU A 48 4.02 3.99 2.66
CA LEU A 48 3.64 2.59 2.89
C LEU A 48 4.84 1.76 3.38
N MET A 49 6.02 2.01 2.81
CA MET A 49 7.27 1.36 3.25
C MET A 49 7.60 1.68 4.71
N HIS A 50 7.43 2.94 5.12
CA HIS A 50 7.67 3.37 6.49
C HIS A 50 6.69 2.70 7.46
N ILE A 51 5.40 2.68 7.12
CA ILE A 51 4.34 2.07 7.94
C ILE A 51 4.59 0.58 8.14
N GLU A 52 4.90 -0.16 7.06
CA GLU A 52 5.18 -1.59 7.17
C GLU A 52 6.47 -1.88 7.94
N LYS A 53 7.49 -1.01 7.84
CA LYS A 53 8.72 -1.14 8.64
C LYS A 53 8.48 -0.88 10.13
N LEU A 54 7.54 0.00 10.48
CA LEU A 54 7.14 0.20 11.87
C LEU A 54 6.20 -0.89 12.39
N SER A 55 5.58 -1.66 11.49
CA SER A 55 4.60 -2.72 11.80
C SER A 55 5.15 -4.12 11.51
N GLU A 56 6.45 -4.35 11.70
CA GLU A 56 7.14 -5.61 11.35
C GLU A 56 6.56 -6.86 12.04
N ASP A 57 5.87 -6.68 13.16
CA ASP A 57 5.20 -7.72 13.93
C ASP A 57 3.82 -8.11 13.38
N SER A 58 3.31 -7.37 12.39
CA SER A 58 1.96 -7.54 11.83
C SER A 58 2.00 -7.79 10.33
N ASP A 59 1.38 -8.89 9.87
CA ASP A 59 1.29 -9.15 8.44
C ASP A 59 0.17 -8.31 7.80
N LEU A 60 0.55 -7.24 7.11
CA LEU A 60 -0.36 -6.34 6.41
C LEU A 60 -0.58 -6.75 4.93
N SER A 61 -0.02 -7.89 4.51
CA SER A 61 0.02 -8.29 3.09
C SER A 61 -1.37 -8.43 2.45
N SER A 62 -2.42 -8.73 3.23
CA SER A 62 -3.80 -8.81 2.72
C SER A 62 -4.31 -7.46 2.19
N VAL A 63 -3.81 -6.36 2.75
CA VAL A 63 -4.16 -4.98 2.34
C VAL A 63 -3.14 -4.40 1.39
N THR A 64 -1.84 -4.63 1.65
CA THR A 64 -0.78 -3.86 1.01
C THR A 64 -0.23 -4.47 -0.26
N ASN A 65 -0.39 -5.78 -0.49
CA ASN A 65 0.23 -6.45 -1.63
C ASN A 65 -0.28 -5.91 -2.99
N ASP A 66 -1.57 -5.59 -3.10
CA ASP A 66 -2.13 -4.96 -4.30
C ASP A 66 -1.71 -3.48 -4.45
N LEU A 67 -1.50 -2.78 -3.33
CA LEU A 67 -0.93 -1.42 -3.36
C LEU A 67 0.49 -1.44 -3.90
N TRP A 68 1.32 -2.40 -3.45
CA TRP A 68 2.67 -2.58 -3.96
C TRP A 68 2.69 -2.95 -5.44
N LYS A 69 1.76 -3.79 -5.90
CA LYS A 69 1.59 -4.08 -7.33
C LYS A 69 1.28 -2.81 -8.13
N ARG A 70 0.39 -1.96 -7.61
CA ARG A 70 0.07 -0.65 -8.21
C ARG A 70 1.29 0.26 -8.29
N PHE A 71 2.07 0.38 -7.22
CA PHE A 71 3.30 1.17 -7.21
C PHE A 71 4.35 0.63 -8.18
N TYR A 72 4.51 -0.70 -8.24
CA TYR A 72 5.38 -1.36 -9.20
C TYR A 72 5.01 -0.99 -10.64
N ARG A 73 3.72 -1.10 -10.99
CA ARG A 73 3.23 -0.72 -12.32
C ARG A 73 3.48 0.76 -12.62
N GLN A 74 3.18 1.64 -11.66
CA GLN A 74 3.36 3.09 -11.82
C GLN A 74 4.82 3.47 -12.06
N GLN A 75 5.77 2.83 -11.37
CA GLN A 75 7.19 3.18 -11.48
C GLN A 75 7.90 2.47 -12.64
N PHE A 76 7.60 1.20 -12.90
CA PHE A 76 8.36 0.39 -13.86
C PHE A 76 7.60 0.07 -15.15
N GLY A 77 6.34 0.48 -15.24
CA GLY A 77 5.48 0.25 -16.39
C GLY A 77 4.77 -1.10 -16.40
N GLU A 78 3.68 -1.14 -17.16
CA GLU A 78 2.81 -2.32 -17.28
C GLU A 78 3.49 -3.52 -17.96
N ASP A 79 4.37 -3.28 -18.93
CA ASP A 79 5.11 -4.37 -19.59
C ASP A 79 6.04 -5.08 -18.62
N SER A 80 6.65 -4.33 -17.70
CA SER A 80 7.46 -4.94 -16.65
C SER A 80 6.60 -5.76 -15.69
N GLU A 81 5.44 -5.25 -15.28
CA GLU A 81 4.52 -5.97 -14.40
C GLU A 81 4.08 -7.29 -15.03
N LYS A 82 3.63 -7.26 -16.30
CA LYS A 82 3.23 -8.44 -17.07
C LYS A 82 4.36 -9.46 -17.20
N LEU A 83 5.60 -8.99 -17.39
CA LEU A 83 6.76 -9.88 -17.44
C LEU A 83 7.00 -10.60 -16.10
N VAL A 84 6.86 -9.90 -14.98
CA VAL A 84 6.99 -10.48 -13.63
C VAL A 84 5.91 -11.53 -13.40
N ILE A 85 4.65 -11.22 -13.70
CA ILE A 85 3.51 -12.16 -13.58
C ILE A 85 3.77 -13.42 -14.42
N ARG A 86 4.13 -13.27 -15.70
CA ARG A 86 4.44 -14.43 -16.57
C ARG A 86 5.59 -15.29 -16.02
N ARG A 87 6.60 -14.68 -15.40
CA ARG A 87 7.72 -15.41 -14.79
C ARG A 87 7.30 -16.15 -13.52
N MET A 88 6.45 -15.55 -12.70
CA MET A 88 5.87 -16.19 -11.52
C MET A 88 5.07 -17.43 -11.90
N GLU A 89 4.17 -17.29 -12.87
CA GLU A 89 3.34 -18.37 -13.40
C GLU A 89 4.18 -19.50 -13.99
N LYS A 90 5.13 -19.16 -14.88
CA LYS A 90 6.01 -20.14 -15.53
C LYS A 90 6.82 -20.96 -14.52
N ASN A 91 7.32 -20.32 -13.47
CA ASN A 91 8.15 -20.97 -12.47
C ASN A 91 7.35 -21.52 -11.28
N LYS A 92 6.02 -21.33 -11.25
CA LYS A 92 5.13 -21.71 -10.14
C LYS A 92 5.58 -21.14 -8.79
N VAL A 93 6.02 -19.88 -8.78
CA VAL A 93 6.47 -19.17 -7.58
C VAL A 93 5.64 -17.92 -7.36
N PHE A 94 5.45 -17.53 -6.11
CA PHE A 94 4.79 -16.29 -5.73
C PHE A 94 5.75 -15.46 -4.87
N PHE A 95 5.91 -14.18 -5.22
CA PHE A 95 6.69 -13.22 -4.43
C PHE A 95 5.78 -12.06 -4.03
N LYS A 96 5.97 -11.55 -2.82
CA LYS A 96 5.32 -10.31 -2.37
C LYS A 96 5.75 -9.16 -3.28
N TRP A 97 4.80 -8.33 -3.72
CA TRP A 97 5.08 -7.22 -4.63
C TRP A 97 6.03 -6.19 -4.02
N ARG A 98 6.02 -6.02 -2.69
CA ARG A 98 6.98 -5.20 -1.96
C ARG A 98 8.43 -5.58 -2.26
N HIS A 99 8.78 -6.87 -2.15
CA HIS A 99 10.15 -7.33 -2.40
C HIS A 99 10.57 -7.07 -3.86
N LEU A 100 9.67 -7.29 -4.81
CA LEU A 100 9.93 -6.99 -6.23
C LEU A 100 10.18 -5.51 -6.47
N TYR A 101 9.38 -4.66 -5.80
CA TYR A 101 9.51 -3.22 -5.85
C TYR A 101 10.86 -2.76 -5.29
N GLU A 102 11.22 -3.20 -4.08
CA GLU A 102 12.48 -2.84 -3.42
C GLU A 102 13.69 -3.27 -4.25
N VAL A 103 13.74 -4.53 -4.69
CA VAL A 103 14.86 -5.06 -5.50
C VAL A 103 15.00 -4.28 -6.79
N ARG A 104 13.89 -3.99 -7.48
CA ARG A 104 13.97 -3.28 -8.77
C ARG A 104 14.31 -1.81 -8.62
N SER A 105 13.79 -1.14 -7.59
CA SER A 105 14.17 0.23 -7.23
C SER A 105 15.66 0.31 -6.90
N PHE A 106 16.20 -0.66 -6.16
CA PHE A 106 17.63 -0.74 -5.87
C PHE A 106 18.47 -0.88 -7.14
N VAL A 107 18.09 -1.78 -8.05
CA VAL A 107 18.80 -2.00 -9.33
C VAL A 107 18.81 -0.74 -10.21
N LEU A 108 17.72 0.03 -10.26
CA LEU A 108 17.68 1.28 -11.03
C LEU A 108 18.58 2.37 -10.46
N ASN A 109 18.74 2.43 -9.12
CA ASN A 109 19.58 3.45 -8.48
C ASN A 109 21.09 3.20 -8.65
N ILE A 110 21.49 2.03 -9.12
CA ILE A 110 22.90 1.65 -9.37
C ILE A 110 23.24 1.51 -10.86
N SER A 111 22.26 1.67 -11.76
CA SER A 111 22.42 1.58 -13.23
C SER A 111 22.57 2.95 -13.86
#